data_AF-K1TRN4-F1
#
_entry.id   AF-K1TRN4-F1
#
_cell.length_a   1.000
_cell.length_b   1.000
_cell.length_c   1.000
_cell.angle_alpha   90.00
_cell.angle_beta   90.00
_cell.angle_gamma   90.00
#
_symmetry.space_group_name_H-M   'P 1'
#
loop_
_entity.id
_entity.type
_entity.pdbx_description
1 polymer ?
#
loop_
_entity_poly.entity_id
_entity_poly.type
_entity_poly.pdbx_seq_one_letter_code
_entity_poly.pdbx_strand_id
1 'polypeptide(L)'
;VLLAFNLPSNLPIWIIILGALFAIGVGKMSFGGLGCNPFNPALAGRVFLLLSFPVQMTTWPAVGQLTAYTDATTAATPLAIMKGVINGAPGMSLSDLPGAFDLLIGNNGGCLGEVSALALLLGLFYMLWKKIITWHIPVSILVTVFVFSGIMYLVNPELYVSPVVQLLSGGLMLGAVFMATD
;
A
#
# COMPACT_ATOMS: atom_id res chain seq x y z
N VAL A 1 -15.11 1.41 -0.54
CA VAL A 1 -14.35 0.24 -1.05
C VAL A 1 -12.85 0.48 -1.00
N LEU A 2 -12.33 1.56 -1.61
CA LEU A 2 -10.88 1.87 -1.59
C LEU A 2 -10.25 1.97 -0.19
N LEU A 3 -11.00 2.47 0.81
CA LEU A 3 -10.52 2.50 2.20
C LEU A 3 -10.22 1.09 2.72
N ALA A 4 -11.10 0.11 2.46
CA ALA A 4 -10.92 -1.26 2.96
C ALA A 4 -9.69 -1.95 2.38
N PHE A 5 -9.35 -1.68 1.11
CA PHE A 5 -8.13 -2.19 0.49
C PHE A 5 -6.85 -1.58 1.07
N ASN A 6 -6.98 -0.41 1.71
CA ASN A 6 -5.90 0.32 2.33
C ASN A 6 -5.96 0.20 3.87
N LEU A 7 -6.41 -0.94 4.40
CA LEU A 7 -6.42 -1.23 5.82
C LEU A 7 -5.81 -2.62 6.08
N PRO A 8 -5.21 -2.84 7.27
CA PRO A 8 -4.86 -4.18 7.74
C PRO A 8 -6.08 -5.08 7.83
N SER A 9 -5.90 -6.36 7.50
CA SER A 9 -6.97 -7.37 7.54
C SER A 9 -7.43 -7.73 8.95
N ASN A 10 -6.60 -7.46 9.98
CA ASN A 10 -6.89 -7.77 11.38
C ASN A 10 -7.54 -6.60 12.16
N LEU A 11 -8.02 -5.55 11.47
CA LEU A 11 -8.63 -4.42 12.17
C LEU A 11 -10.00 -4.77 12.75
N PRO A 12 -10.28 -4.39 14.02
CA PRO A 12 -11.62 -4.42 14.57
C PRO A 12 -12.62 -3.61 13.73
N ILE A 13 -13.79 -4.18 13.49
CA ILE A 13 -14.83 -3.61 12.62
C ILE A 13 -15.23 -2.19 13.04
N TRP A 14 -15.25 -1.90 14.33
CA TRP A 14 -15.61 -0.57 14.85
C TRP A 14 -14.62 0.53 14.42
N ILE A 15 -13.33 0.22 14.31
CA ILE A 15 -12.30 1.16 13.82
C ILE A 15 -12.56 1.47 12.33
N ILE A 16 -12.90 0.43 11.55
CA ILE A 16 -13.23 0.57 10.13
C ILE A 16 -14.45 1.50 9.96
N ILE A 17 -15.48 1.32 10.79
CA ILE A 17 -16.68 2.16 10.79
C ILE A 17 -16.33 3.63 11.09
N LEU A 18 -15.50 3.89 12.10
CA LEU A 18 -15.07 5.25 12.43
C LEU A 18 -14.31 5.91 11.27
N GLY A 19 -13.37 5.19 10.65
CA GLY A 19 -12.64 5.71 9.50
C GLY A 19 -13.53 5.97 8.29
N ALA A 20 -14.52 5.11 8.05
CA ALA A 20 -15.51 5.31 6.99
C ALA A 20 -16.41 6.52 7.25
N LEU A 21 -16.85 6.72 8.50
CA LEU A 21 -17.65 7.87 8.91
C LEU A 21 -16.87 9.16 8.72
N PHE A 22 -15.60 9.20 9.13
CA PHE A 22 -14.73 10.35 8.91
C PHE A 22 -14.50 10.63 7.42
N ALA A 23 -14.17 9.58 6.63
CA ALA A 23 -13.95 9.71 5.19
C ALA A 23 -15.18 10.28 4.47
N ILE A 24 -16.38 9.83 4.83
CA ILE A 24 -17.62 10.30 4.18
C ILE A 24 -18.03 11.66 4.72
N GLY A 25 -18.08 11.83 6.05
CA GLY A 25 -18.54 13.07 6.67
C GLY A 25 -17.62 14.24 6.33
N VAL A 26 -16.34 14.11 6.69
CA VAL A 26 -15.35 15.19 6.55
C VAL A 26 -14.71 15.17 5.16
N GLY A 27 -14.30 14.00 4.68
CA GLY A 27 -13.57 13.90 3.41
C GLY A 27 -14.43 14.18 2.17
N LYS A 28 -15.76 13.98 2.25
CA LYS A 28 -16.66 14.07 1.09
C LYS A 28 -17.82 15.04 1.30
N MET A 29 -18.59 14.90 2.37
CA MET A 29 -19.83 15.67 2.55
C MET A 29 -19.56 17.13 2.92
N SER A 30 -18.46 17.44 3.61
CA SER A 30 -18.06 18.82 3.92
C SER A 30 -17.76 19.67 2.67
N PHE A 31 -17.45 19.05 1.52
CA PHE A 31 -17.11 19.73 0.27
C PHE A 31 -18.22 19.68 -0.78
N GLY A 32 -19.46 19.38 -0.38
CA GLY A 32 -20.61 19.41 -1.28
C GLY A 32 -20.90 18.09 -2.01
N GLY A 33 -20.25 16.99 -1.63
CA GLY A 33 -20.62 15.64 -2.07
C GLY A 33 -19.84 15.11 -3.27
N LEU A 34 -20.49 14.29 -4.11
CA LEU A 34 -19.84 13.59 -5.22
C LEU A 34 -19.34 14.57 -6.30
N GLY A 35 -18.04 14.50 -6.62
CA GLY A 35 -17.44 15.28 -7.72
C GLY A 35 -16.74 16.58 -7.30
N CYS A 36 -16.88 16.99 -6.03
CA CYS A 36 -16.24 18.20 -5.48
C CYS A 36 -15.22 17.86 -4.38
N ASN A 37 -14.58 16.69 -4.44
CA ASN A 37 -13.63 16.27 -3.41
C ASN A 37 -12.24 16.89 -3.71
N PRO A 38 -11.72 17.81 -2.88
CA PRO A 38 -10.37 18.36 -3.07
C PRO A 38 -9.28 17.29 -2.87
N PHE A 39 -9.58 16.23 -2.11
CA PHE A 39 -8.68 15.10 -1.83
C PHE A 39 -9.44 13.78 -1.94
N ASN A 40 -8.74 12.68 -2.20
CA ASN A 40 -9.34 11.35 -2.18
C ASN A 40 -9.89 11.03 -0.77
N PRO A 41 -11.23 10.89 -0.58
CA PRO A 41 -11.81 10.71 0.75
C PRO A 41 -11.35 9.42 1.45
N ALA A 42 -11.00 8.38 0.67
CA ALA A 42 -10.47 7.14 1.24
C ALA A 42 -9.08 7.34 1.87
N LEU A 43 -8.23 8.20 1.26
CA LEU A 43 -6.94 8.55 1.85
C LEU A 43 -7.12 9.40 3.11
N ALA A 44 -8.06 10.35 3.11
CA ALA A 44 -8.38 11.13 4.30
C ALA A 44 -8.80 10.24 5.49
N GLY A 45 -9.63 9.23 5.22
CA GLY A 45 -10.01 8.21 6.21
C GLY A 45 -8.82 7.40 6.75
N ARG A 46 -7.90 6.97 5.87
CA ARG A 46 -6.69 6.26 6.30
C ARG A 46 -5.77 7.14 7.14
N VAL A 47 -5.57 8.41 6.76
CA VAL A 47 -4.73 9.34 7.52
C VAL A 47 -5.30 9.56 8.91
N PHE A 48 -6.62 9.76 9.03
CA PHE A 48 -7.29 9.86 10.32
C PHE A 48 -7.05 8.61 11.19
N LEU A 49 -7.28 7.44 10.63
CA LEU A 49 -7.08 6.18 11.36
C LEU A 49 -5.60 5.95 11.74
N LEU A 50 -4.65 6.34 10.89
CA LEU A 50 -3.22 6.19 11.18
C LEU A 50 -2.79 7.11 12.33
N LEU A 51 -3.35 8.32 12.40
CA LEU A 51 -3.09 9.26 13.50
C LEU A 51 -3.77 8.84 14.81
N SER A 52 -4.99 8.33 14.75
CA SER A 52 -5.75 7.94 15.95
C SER A 52 -5.38 6.55 16.48
N PHE A 53 -5.04 5.61 15.60
CA PHE A 53 -4.82 4.19 15.91
C PHE A 53 -3.53 3.65 15.25
N PRO A 54 -2.36 4.25 15.53
CA PRO A 54 -1.12 3.93 14.82
C PRO A 54 -0.68 2.47 14.99
N VAL A 55 -0.86 1.90 16.19
CA VAL A 55 -0.46 0.51 16.48
C VAL A 55 -1.28 -0.47 15.64
N GLN A 56 -2.59 -0.32 15.63
CA GLN A 56 -3.49 -1.20 14.88
C GLN A 56 -3.29 -1.04 13.37
N MET A 57 -2.98 0.17 12.89
CA MET A 57 -2.78 0.48 11.48
C MET A 57 -1.41 0.04 10.94
N THR A 58 -0.47 -0.35 11.80
CA THR A 58 0.88 -0.79 11.44
C THR A 58 1.16 -2.26 11.76
N THR A 59 0.15 -2.97 12.28
CA THR A 59 0.24 -4.39 12.61
C THR A 59 -0.32 -5.23 11.45
N TRP A 60 0.55 -6.03 10.80
CA TRP A 60 0.18 -6.86 9.65
C TRP A 60 0.23 -8.33 10.02
N PRO A 61 -0.89 -9.08 9.93
CA PRO A 61 -0.87 -10.52 10.17
C PRO A 61 -0.10 -11.23 9.04
N ALA A 62 0.60 -12.31 9.38
CA ALA A 62 1.26 -13.17 8.41
C ALA A 62 0.25 -13.85 7.48
N VAL A 63 0.67 -14.05 6.24
CA VAL A 63 -0.08 -14.76 5.20
C VAL A 63 -0.36 -16.21 5.63
N GLY A 64 -1.59 -16.70 5.41
CA GLY A 64 -2.01 -18.07 5.71
C GLY A 64 -2.63 -18.32 7.09
N GLN A 65 -2.68 -17.32 7.98
CA GLN A 65 -3.34 -17.44 9.28
C GLN A 65 -4.85 -17.10 9.20
N LEU A 66 -5.64 -18.01 8.61
CA LEU A 66 -7.10 -17.86 8.49
C LEU A 66 -7.87 -18.06 9.80
N THR A 67 -7.30 -18.78 10.77
CA THR A 67 -7.99 -19.25 11.98
C THR A 67 -7.45 -18.68 13.30
N ALA A 68 -6.27 -18.05 13.28
CA ALA A 68 -5.62 -17.50 14.48
C ALA A 68 -5.80 -15.97 14.55
N TYR A 69 -7.00 -15.51 14.91
CA TYR A 69 -7.28 -14.08 15.08
C TYR A 69 -6.67 -13.48 16.37
N THR A 70 -6.40 -14.32 17.38
CA THR A 70 -5.96 -13.88 18.72
C THR A 70 -4.46 -13.99 18.94
N ASP A 71 -3.75 -14.75 18.11
CA ASP A 71 -2.29 -14.99 18.20
C ASP A 71 -1.67 -15.02 16.79
N ALA A 72 -1.99 -13.99 16.00
CA ALA A 72 -1.46 -13.83 14.66
C ALA A 72 0.01 -13.38 14.76
N THR A 73 0.90 -14.15 14.16
CA THR A 73 2.29 -13.76 14.00
C THR A 73 2.33 -12.58 13.04
N THR A 74 2.98 -11.49 13.46
CA THR A 74 3.07 -10.29 12.63
C THR A 74 4.19 -10.45 11.60
N ALA A 75 3.90 -10.12 10.35
CA ALA A 75 4.89 -10.09 9.29
C ALA A 75 5.30 -8.63 9.03
N ALA A 76 6.61 -8.37 9.02
CA ALA A 76 7.11 -7.07 8.59
C ALA A 76 6.80 -6.87 7.09
N THR A 77 6.32 -5.69 6.72
CA THR A 77 6.15 -5.36 5.30
C THR A 77 7.53 -5.24 4.64
N PRO A 78 7.66 -5.54 3.34
CA PRO A 78 8.93 -5.40 2.63
C PRO A 78 9.50 -3.97 2.77
N LEU A 79 8.63 -2.95 2.76
CA LEU A 79 9.02 -1.56 2.97
C LEU A 79 9.51 -1.27 4.41
N ALA A 80 8.91 -1.92 5.42
CA ALA A 80 9.38 -1.81 6.80
C ALA A 80 10.76 -2.44 6.97
N ILE A 81 11.03 -3.57 6.30
CA ILE A 81 12.34 -4.22 6.26
C ILE A 81 13.38 -3.30 5.61
N MET A 82 13.07 -2.75 4.44
CA MET A 82 13.92 -1.77 3.75
C MET A 82 14.27 -0.57 4.66
N LYS A 83 13.27 0.00 5.34
CA LYS A 83 13.49 1.13 6.25
C LYS A 83 14.31 0.75 7.48
N GLY A 84 14.14 -0.48 8.00
CA GLY A 84 14.92 -1.00 9.12
C GLY A 84 16.39 -1.19 8.75
N VAL A 85 16.68 -1.73 7.57
CA VAL A 85 18.05 -1.86 7.04
C VAL A 85 18.73 -0.49 6.90
N ILE A 86 18.04 0.50 6.30
CA ILE A 86 18.58 1.87 6.13
C ILE A 86 18.88 2.53 7.48
N ASN A 87 18.05 2.28 8.50
CA ASN A 87 18.24 2.84 9.85
C ASN A 87 19.20 2.02 10.73
N GLY A 88 19.81 0.94 10.21
CA GLY A 88 20.75 0.10 10.95
C GLY A 88 20.10 -0.71 12.08
N ALA A 89 18.82 -1.08 11.94
CA ALA A 89 18.12 -1.87 12.95
C ALA A 89 18.75 -3.28 13.09
N PRO A 90 19.07 -3.74 14.31
CA PRO A 90 19.71 -5.03 14.53
C PRO A 90 18.77 -6.18 14.12
N GLY A 91 19.28 -7.11 13.30
CA GLY A 91 18.53 -8.31 12.89
C GLY A 91 17.67 -8.15 11.63
N MET A 92 17.77 -7.03 10.91
CA MET A 92 17.14 -6.85 9.59
C MET A 92 18.20 -6.86 8.50
N SER A 93 18.09 -7.79 7.56
CA SER A 93 19.01 -7.92 6.43
C SER A 93 18.25 -7.84 5.10
N LEU A 94 18.93 -7.38 4.04
CA LEU A 94 18.37 -7.41 2.68
C LEU A 94 18.09 -8.83 2.18
N SER A 95 18.67 -9.85 2.81
CA SER A 95 18.37 -11.26 2.56
C SER A 95 17.01 -11.72 3.08
N ASP A 96 16.39 -10.97 4.00
CA ASP A 96 15.05 -11.27 4.53
C ASP A 96 13.92 -10.71 3.64
N LEU A 97 14.27 -10.03 2.55
CA LEU A 97 13.29 -9.50 1.62
C LEU A 97 12.63 -10.65 0.83
N PRO A 98 11.29 -10.71 0.76
CA PRO A 98 10.62 -11.65 -0.13
C PRO A 98 11.03 -11.40 -1.58
N GLY A 99 11.22 -12.49 -2.33
CA GLY A 99 11.62 -12.41 -3.73
C GLY A 99 10.60 -11.64 -4.57
N ALA A 100 11.04 -11.12 -5.72
CA ALA A 100 10.14 -10.37 -6.63
C ALA A 100 8.91 -11.18 -7.06
N PHE A 101 9.04 -12.52 -7.17
CA PHE A 101 7.92 -13.41 -7.47
C PHE A 101 6.94 -13.56 -6.30
N ASP A 102 7.42 -13.60 -5.06
CA ASP A 102 6.57 -13.65 -3.87
C ASP A 102 5.80 -12.34 -3.69
N LEU A 103 6.41 -11.20 -4.02
CA LEU A 103 5.75 -9.89 -4.07
C LEU A 103 4.73 -9.79 -5.22
N LEU A 104 5.00 -10.42 -6.35
CA LEU A 104 4.10 -10.43 -7.49
C LEU A 104 2.82 -11.22 -7.19
N ILE A 105 2.97 -12.40 -6.58
CA ILE A 105 1.87 -13.31 -6.24
C ILE A 105 1.13 -12.82 -4.99
N GLY A 106 1.86 -12.30 -4.02
CA GLY A 106 1.35 -11.73 -2.78
C GLY A 106 1.47 -12.65 -1.58
N ASN A 107 2.67 -13.18 -1.38
CA ASN A 107 3.03 -13.95 -0.21
C ASN A 107 3.85 -13.09 0.78
N ASN A 108 3.37 -11.87 1.07
CA ASN A 108 4.04 -10.88 1.90
C ASN A 108 3.07 -10.18 2.87
N GLY A 109 3.60 -9.61 3.96
CA GLY A 109 2.82 -8.76 4.86
C GLY A 109 2.55 -7.38 4.24
N GLY A 110 1.31 -6.88 4.36
CA GLY A 110 0.89 -5.57 3.83
C GLY A 110 -0.62 -5.38 3.86
N CYS A 111 -1.11 -4.23 3.35
CA CYS A 111 -2.56 -4.00 3.21
C CYS A 111 -3.16 -4.99 2.20
N LEU A 112 -4.46 -5.27 2.31
CA LEU A 112 -5.16 -6.15 1.35
C LEU A 112 -4.92 -5.78 -0.12
N GLY A 113 -4.85 -4.49 -0.42
CA GLY A 113 -4.57 -3.98 -1.76
C GLY A 113 -3.10 -3.80 -2.10
N GLU A 114 -2.17 -4.24 -1.25
CA GLU A 114 -0.71 -4.20 -1.47
C GLU A 114 -0.11 -5.59 -1.66
N VAL A 115 -0.84 -6.62 -1.20
CA VAL A 115 -0.34 -8.00 -1.17
C VAL A 115 -0.14 -8.52 -2.59
N SER A 116 -1.12 -8.43 -3.49
CA SER A 116 -0.96 -8.98 -4.85
C SER A 116 -0.78 -7.89 -5.91
N ALA A 117 0.47 -7.63 -6.31
CA ALA A 117 0.78 -6.70 -7.40
C ALA A 117 0.20 -7.18 -8.75
N LEU A 118 0.14 -8.50 -8.99
CA LEU A 118 -0.45 -9.05 -10.21
C LEU A 118 -1.93 -8.69 -10.35
N ALA A 119 -2.72 -8.80 -9.27
CA ALA A 119 -4.13 -8.44 -9.28
C ALA A 119 -4.34 -6.95 -9.59
N LEU A 120 -3.48 -6.08 -9.05
CA LEU A 120 -3.53 -4.63 -9.32
C LEU A 120 -3.16 -4.31 -10.77
N LEU A 121 -2.17 -5.00 -11.36
CA LEU A 121 -1.80 -4.84 -12.76
C LEU A 121 -2.92 -5.30 -13.71
N LEU A 122 -3.59 -6.41 -13.40
CA LEU A 122 -4.77 -6.84 -14.15
C LEU A 122 -5.90 -5.81 -14.08
N GLY A 123 -6.11 -5.22 -12.89
CA GLY A 123 -7.06 -4.11 -12.71
C GLY A 123 -6.68 -2.87 -13.53
N LEU A 124 -5.41 -2.48 -13.53
CA LEU A 124 -4.89 -1.38 -14.38
C LEU A 124 -5.18 -1.64 -15.86
N PHE A 125 -4.84 -2.83 -16.35
CA PHE A 125 -5.07 -3.21 -17.74
C PHE A 125 -6.56 -3.17 -18.10
N TYR A 126 -7.41 -3.70 -17.23
CA TYR A 126 -8.86 -3.66 -17.42
C TYR A 126 -9.41 -2.23 -17.50
N MET A 127 -8.98 -1.33 -16.62
CA MET A 127 -9.44 0.07 -16.63
C MET A 127 -8.92 0.86 -17.84
N LEU A 128 -7.70 0.59 -18.30
CA LEU A 128 -7.16 1.16 -19.54
C LEU A 128 -7.94 0.66 -20.75
N TRP A 129 -8.27 -0.63 -20.81
CA TRP A 129 -9.05 -1.20 -21.91
C TRP A 129 -10.46 -0.60 -21.96
N LYS A 130 -11.11 -0.46 -20.80
CA LYS A 130 -12.41 0.22 -20.67
C LYS A 130 -12.34 1.75 -20.85
N LYS A 131 -11.15 2.33 -21.03
CA LYS A 131 -10.91 3.77 -21.16
C LYS A 131 -11.50 4.60 -20.03
N ILE A 132 -11.50 4.06 -18.81
CA ILE A 132 -11.97 4.78 -17.62
C ILE A 132 -10.89 5.77 -17.16
N ILE A 133 -9.61 5.38 -17.28
CA ILE A 133 -8.45 6.16 -16.86
C ILE A 133 -7.51 6.41 -18.03
N THR A 134 -6.71 7.47 -17.94
CA THR A 134 -5.62 7.75 -18.90
C THR A 134 -4.32 7.10 -18.43
N TRP A 135 -3.50 6.62 -19.37
CA TRP A 135 -2.23 5.95 -19.05
C TRP A 135 -1.15 6.91 -18.54
N HIS A 136 -1.28 8.21 -18.79
CA HIS A 136 -0.29 9.21 -18.39
C HIS A 136 -0.07 9.24 -16.88
N ILE A 137 -1.14 9.21 -16.08
CA ILE A 137 -1.03 9.33 -14.61
C ILE A 137 -0.32 8.11 -14.00
N PRO A 138 -0.78 6.85 -14.20
CA PRO A 138 -0.13 5.70 -13.59
C PRO A 138 1.31 5.52 -14.07
N VAL A 139 1.57 5.69 -15.38
CA VAL A 139 2.91 5.50 -15.94
C VAL A 139 3.88 6.58 -15.45
N SER A 140 3.45 7.85 -15.33
CA SER A 140 4.32 8.91 -14.84
C SER A 140 4.81 8.65 -13.40
N ILE A 141 3.93 8.18 -12.51
CA ILE A 141 4.27 7.85 -11.13
C ILE A 141 5.20 6.64 -11.08
N LEU A 142 4.91 5.58 -11.84
CA LEU A 142 5.76 4.38 -11.86
C LEU A 142 7.15 4.68 -12.43
N VAL A 143 7.25 5.44 -13.51
CA VAL A 143 8.53 5.80 -14.14
C VAL A 143 9.35 6.69 -13.23
N THR A 144 8.74 7.70 -12.60
CA THR A 144 9.50 8.60 -11.69
C THR A 144 10.09 7.80 -10.53
N VAL A 145 9.31 6.92 -9.90
CA VAL A 145 9.80 6.07 -8.80
C VAL A 145 10.88 5.11 -9.28
N PHE A 146 10.70 4.50 -10.46
CA PHE A 146 11.70 3.60 -11.04
C PHE A 146 13.05 4.30 -11.26
N VAL A 147 13.03 5.52 -11.81
CA VAL A 147 14.24 6.30 -12.08
C VAL A 147 14.94 6.70 -10.78
N PHE A 148 14.20 7.28 -9.82
CA PHE A 148 14.79 7.70 -8.55
C PHE A 148 15.31 6.52 -7.72
N SER A 149 14.55 5.43 -7.64
CA SER A 149 14.99 4.19 -6.97
C SER A 149 16.20 3.59 -7.70
N GLY A 150 16.23 3.62 -9.04
CA GLY A 150 17.35 3.15 -9.84
C GLY A 150 18.64 3.92 -9.61
N ILE A 151 18.56 5.25 -9.53
CA ILE A 151 19.74 6.08 -9.21
C ILE A 151 20.26 5.74 -7.81
N MET A 152 19.38 5.62 -6.81
CA MET A 152 19.78 5.26 -5.44
C MET A 152 20.41 3.87 -5.38
N TYR A 153 19.84 2.91 -6.09
CA TYR A 153 20.38 1.55 -6.21
C TYR A 153 21.79 1.54 -6.81
N LEU A 154 22.05 2.35 -7.85
CA LEU A 154 23.37 2.47 -8.47
C LEU A 154 24.41 3.10 -7.54
N VAL A 155 24.00 3.98 -6.63
CA VAL A 155 24.90 4.62 -5.66
C VAL A 155 25.31 3.65 -4.56
N ASN A 156 24.37 2.90 -3.99
CA ASN A 156 24.65 1.91 -2.95
C ASN A 156 23.72 0.69 -3.04
N PRO A 157 24.13 -0.37 -3.74
CA PRO A 157 23.36 -1.60 -3.88
C PRO A 157 23.16 -2.37 -2.56
N GLU A 158 24.01 -2.10 -1.55
CA GLU A 158 23.93 -2.73 -0.22
C GLU A 158 22.97 -2.04 0.75
N LEU A 159 22.49 -0.84 0.41
CA LEU A 159 21.52 -0.09 1.25
C LEU A 159 20.17 0.06 0.57
N TYR A 160 20.15 0.18 -0.76
CA TYR A 160 18.94 0.39 -1.54
C TYR A 160 18.58 -0.87 -2.31
N VAL A 161 17.28 -1.12 -2.46
CA VAL A 161 16.77 -2.31 -3.16
C VAL A 161 16.65 -2.05 -4.65
N SER A 162 16.63 -3.13 -5.44
CA SER A 162 16.34 -3.05 -6.87
C SER A 162 15.02 -2.29 -7.15
N PRO A 163 14.98 -1.47 -8.21
CA PRO A 163 13.80 -0.65 -8.53
C PRO A 163 12.53 -1.46 -8.78
N VAL A 164 12.68 -2.67 -9.33
CA VAL A 164 11.56 -3.58 -9.61
C VAL A 164 10.89 -4.02 -8.31
N VAL A 165 11.68 -4.41 -7.31
CA VAL A 165 11.15 -4.81 -6.01
C VAL A 165 10.53 -3.62 -5.27
N GLN A 166 11.08 -2.42 -5.45
CA GLN A 166 10.48 -1.21 -4.87
C GLN A 166 9.14 -0.83 -5.51
N LEU A 167 8.97 -1.03 -6.82
CA LEU A 167 7.68 -0.83 -7.49
C LEU A 167 6.62 -1.87 -7.10
N LEU A 168 7.05 -3.12 -6.90
CA LEU A 168 6.18 -4.23 -6.51
C LEU A 168 5.89 -4.27 -5.00
N SER A 169 6.55 -3.42 -4.21
CA SER A 169 6.42 -3.37 -2.76
C SER A 169 5.47 -2.26 -2.31
N GLY A 170 4.55 -2.63 -1.41
CA GLY A 170 3.71 -1.70 -0.66
C GLY A 170 2.60 -1.02 -1.47
N GLY A 171 2.08 0.09 -0.94
CA GLY A 171 0.91 0.84 -1.43
C GLY A 171 1.06 1.60 -2.73
N LEU A 172 2.25 1.57 -3.34
CA LEU A 172 2.57 2.42 -4.48
C LEU A 172 1.72 2.08 -5.70
N MET A 173 1.59 0.79 -6.01
CA MET A 173 0.83 0.35 -7.18
C MET A 173 -0.66 0.62 -7.02
N LEU A 174 -1.22 0.39 -5.83
CA LEU A 174 -2.60 0.73 -5.53
C LEU A 174 -2.85 2.23 -5.61
N GLY A 175 -1.94 3.03 -5.06
CA GLY A 175 -2.00 4.49 -5.10
C GLY A 175 -1.95 5.03 -6.53
N ALA A 176 -1.00 4.56 -7.34
CA ALA A 176 -0.80 5.01 -8.71
C ALA A 176 -1.95 4.63 -9.65
N VAL A 177 -2.54 3.45 -9.46
CA VAL A 177 -3.55 2.89 -10.38
C VAL A 177 -4.99 3.25 -10.00
N PHE A 178 -5.31 3.31 -8.71
CA PHE A 178 -6.70 3.42 -8.25
C PHE A 178 -7.01 4.69 -7.43
N MET A 179 -5.99 5.41 -6.95
CA MET A 179 -6.20 6.60 -6.11
C MET A 179 -5.76 7.89 -6.79
N ALA A 180 -4.68 7.86 -7.57
CA ALA A 180 -4.17 9.04 -8.29
C ALA A 180 -5.00 9.37 -9.55
N THR A 181 -5.75 8.39 -10.05
CA THR A 181 -6.61 8.54 -11.25
C THR A 181 -8.05 8.90 -10.92
N ASP A 182 -8.43 8.93 -9.64
CA ASP A 182 -9.75 9.27 -9.11
C ASP A 182 -9.74 10.74 -8.65
#